data_AF-A0A2E2MBJ3-F1
#
_entry.id   AF-A0A2E2MBJ3-F1
#
_cell.length_a   1.000
_cell.length_b   1.000
_cell.length_c   1.000
_cell.angle_alpha   90.00
_cell.angle_beta   90.00
_cell.angle_gamma   90.00
#
_symmetry.space_group_name_H-M   'P 1'
#
loop_
_entity.id
_entity.type
_entity.pdbx_description
1 polymer ?
#
loop_
_entity_poly.entity_id
_entity_poly.type
_entity_poly.pdbx_seq_one_letter_code
_entity_poly.pdbx_strand_id
1 'polypeptide(L)'
;MTLDDTMLGRAGFVATVQTAARDLEAEYLFELPASGLALDCQRIAMLRMKAEGRDDIFLLVKLAEDGRTITVAEPDEDTKGLTDFARAFVNVLTRL
;
A
#
# COMPACT_ATOMS: atom_id res chain seq x y z
N MET A 1 24.32 9.97 -16.15
CA MET A 1 23.92 9.77 -14.74
C MET A 1 23.02 8.55 -14.74
N THR A 2 23.60 7.39 -14.47
CA THR A 2 22.90 6.09 -14.58
C THR A 2 22.32 5.81 -13.20
N LEU A 3 21.01 5.92 -13.05
CA LEU A 3 20.35 5.67 -11.78
C LEU A 3 20.25 4.16 -11.56
N ASP A 4 20.77 3.77 -10.40
CA ASP A 4 20.95 2.42 -9.88
C ASP A 4 19.72 1.51 -10.08
N ASP A 5 19.84 0.52 -10.96
CA ASP A 5 18.92 -0.60 -11.19
C ASP A 5 18.74 -1.48 -9.92
N THR A 6 19.37 -1.12 -8.79
CA THR A 6 19.37 -1.85 -7.52
C THR A 6 18.56 -1.16 -6.41
N MET A 7 18.09 0.09 -6.63
CA MET A 7 17.18 0.78 -5.69
C MET A 7 15.69 0.59 -6.03
N LEU A 8 15.39 -0.05 -7.16
CA LEU A 8 14.03 -0.39 -7.64
C LEU A 8 13.34 -1.53 -6.87
N GLY A 9 13.97 -2.08 -5.83
CA GLY A 9 13.32 -3.03 -4.91
C GLY A 9 12.46 -2.34 -3.85
N ARG A 10 12.46 -2.89 -2.62
CA ARG A 10 11.67 -2.39 -1.47
C ARG A 10 11.72 -0.87 -1.26
N ALA A 11 12.92 -0.30 -1.27
CA ALA A 11 13.12 1.11 -0.90
C ALA A 11 12.49 2.05 -1.93
N GLY A 12 12.68 1.77 -3.23
CA GLY A 12 12.06 2.53 -4.31
C GLY A 12 10.54 2.43 -4.31
N PHE A 13 10.00 1.22 -4.06
CA PHE A 13 8.57 1.02 -3.94
C PHE A 13 7.98 1.85 -2.78
N VAL A 14 8.50 1.70 -1.56
CA VAL A 14 8.00 2.42 -0.38
C VAL A 14 8.12 3.94 -0.57
N ALA A 15 9.24 4.44 -1.10
CA ALA A 15 9.40 5.87 -1.35
C ALA A 15 8.40 6.40 -2.39
N THR A 16 8.13 5.63 -3.44
CA THR A 16 7.14 5.99 -4.48
C THR A 16 5.73 6.03 -3.89
N VAL A 17 5.36 4.99 -3.13
CA VAL A 17 4.06 4.90 -2.47
C VAL A 17 3.86 6.03 -1.46
N GLN A 18 4.88 6.34 -0.65
CA GLN A 18 4.83 7.45 0.30
C GLN A 18 4.69 8.80 -0.40
N THR A 19 5.36 9.00 -1.54
CA THR A 19 5.23 10.22 -2.33
C THR A 19 3.82 10.36 -2.87
N ALA A 20 3.28 9.31 -3.49
CA ALA A 20 1.90 9.30 -3.99
C ALA A 20 0.86 9.50 -2.87
N ALA A 21 1.09 8.91 -1.70
CA ALA A 21 0.23 9.09 -0.54
C ALA A 21 0.21 10.57 -0.10
N ARG A 22 1.36 11.24 -0.07
CA ARG A 22 1.43 12.67 0.26
C ARG A 22 0.69 13.53 -0.75
N ASP A 23 0.81 13.23 -2.04
CA ASP A 23 0.13 13.97 -3.11
C ASP A 23 -1.40 13.80 -3.07
N LEU A 24 -1.88 12.65 -2.59
CA LEU A 24 -3.30 12.31 -2.44
C LEU A 24 -3.86 12.65 -1.04
N GLU A 25 -3.05 13.28 -0.17
CA GLU A 25 -3.38 13.51 1.25
C GLU A 25 -3.81 12.21 1.98
N ALA A 26 -3.27 11.08 1.51
CA ALA A 26 -3.48 9.76 2.05
C ALA A 26 -2.43 9.43 3.13
N GLU A 27 -2.85 8.66 4.11
CA GLU A 27 -2.01 8.13 5.18
C GLU A 27 -1.44 6.77 4.74
N TYR A 28 -0.11 6.67 4.68
CA TYR A 28 0.56 5.38 4.47
C TYR A 28 0.49 4.56 5.77
N LEU A 29 -0.09 3.36 5.70
CA LEU A 29 -0.25 2.51 6.88
C LEU A 29 0.91 1.54 7.05
N PHE A 30 1.11 0.64 6.08
CA PHE A 30 2.15 -0.39 6.12
C PHE A 30 2.44 -0.99 4.73
N GLU A 31 3.52 -1.75 4.63
CA GLU A 31 3.93 -2.53 3.46
C GLU A 31 4.25 -3.96 3.88
N LEU A 32 3.86 -4.93 3.05
CA LEU A 32 4.10 -6.35 3.27
C LEU A 32 4.59 -7.01 1.98
N PRO A 33 5.46 -8.02 2.08
CA PRO A 33 5.71 -8.90 0.95
C PRO A 33 4.41 -9.62 0.57
N ALA A 34 4.14 -9.71 -0.73
CA ALA A 34 2.93 -10.38 -1.21
C ALA A 34 2.98 -11.90 -1.02
N SER A 35 4.16 -12.47 -0.75
CA SER A 35 4.35 -13.89 -0.44
C SER A 35 3.41 -14.32 0.70
N GLY A 36 2.37 -15.09 0.36
CA GLY A 36 1.34 -15.56 1.29
C GLY A 36 -0.05 -14.98 1.05
N LEU A 37 -0.17 -13.94 0.23
CA LEU A 37 -1.40 -13.48 -0.39
C LEU A 37 -1.34 -13.96 -1.84
N ALA A 38 -2.36 -14.66 -2.33
CA ALA A 38 -2.38 -15.25 -3.67
C ALA A 38 -2.51 -14.17 -4.77
N LEU A 39 -1.61 -13.18 -4.75
CA LEU A 39 -1.57 -12.04 -5.63
C LEU A 39 -0.30 -12.19 -6.48
N ASP A 40 -0.43 -12.07 -7.80
CA ASP A 40 0.68 -12.07 -8.78
C ASP A 40 1.51 -10.76 -8.68
N CYS A 41 1.99 -10.47 -7.48
CA CYS A 41 2.76 -9.28 -7.19
C CYS A 41 3.90 -9.62 -6.22
N GLN A 42 4.94 -8.79 -6.21
CA GLN A 42 6.08 -8.97 -5.32
C GLN A 42 5.77 -8.42 -3.92
N ARG A 43 5.12 -7.25 -3.86
CA ARG A 43 4.88 -6.48 -2.64
C ARG A 43 3.58 -5.72 -2.71
N ILE A 44 3.02 -5.43 -1.55
CA ILE A 44 1.83 -4.61 -1.42
C ILE A 44 1.98 -3.58 -0.31
N ALA A 45 1.39 -2.42 -0.51
CA ALA A 45 1.27 -1.38 0.49
C ALA A 45 -0.18 -0.94 0.63
N MET A 46 -0.56 -0.58 1.86
CA MET A 46 -1.91 -0.13 2.17
C MET A 46 -1.89 1.36 2.50
N LEU A 47 -2.76 2.11 1.83
CA LEU A 47 -3.00 3.53 2.05
C LEU A 47 -4.40 3.74 2.60
N ARG A 48 -4.57 4.78 3.42
CA ARG A 48 -5.86 5.23 3.93
C ARG A 48 -6.08 6.67 3.54
N MET A 49 -7.14 6.96 2.79
CA MET A 49 -7.61 8.31 2.57
C MET A 49 -8.74 8.59 3.56
N LYS A 50 -8.61 9.70 4.29
CA LYS A 50 -9.69 10.20 5.14
C LYS A 50 -10.68 10.94 4.25
N ALA A 51 -11.92 10.48 4.21
CA ALA A 51 -13.00 11.19 3.53
C ALA A 51 -13.83 11.95 4.58
N GLU A 52 -13.95 13.27 4.44
CA GLU A 52 -14.72 14.08 5.39
C GLU A 52 -16.17 13.60 5.47
N GLY A 53 -16.60 13.19 6.66
CA GLY A 53 -17.97 12.73 6.93
C GLY A 53 -18.34 11.38 6.31
N ARG A 54 -17.37 10.59 5.84
CA ARG A 54 -17.59 9.24 5.30
C ARG A 54 -16.61 8.23 5.91
N ASP A 55 -16.85 6.95 5.65
CA ASP A 55 -15.92 5.88 6.01
C ASP A 55 -14.57 6.08 5.32
N ASP A 56 -13.50 5.70 6.02
CA ASP A 56 -12.15 5.69 5.49
C ASP A 56 -12.07 4.87 4.20
N ILE A 57 -11.44 5.44 3.17
CA ILE A 57 -11.17 4.74 1.91
C ILE A 57 -9.80 4.10 2.01
N PHE A 58 -9.76 2.78 1.87
CA PHE A 58 -8.50 2.04 1.83
C PHE A 58 -8.12 1.75 0.38
N LEU A 59 -6.85 1.95 0.05
CA LEU A 59 -6.30 1.67 -1.27
C LEU A 59 -5.12 0.71 -1.16
N LEU A 60 -5.06 -0.25 -2.07
CA LEU A 60 -3.97 -1.19 -2.20
C LEU A 60 -3.06 -0.77 -3.34
N VAL A 61 -1.78 -0.61 -3.02
CA VAL A 61 -0.74 -0.40 -4.01
C VAL A 61 0.05 -1.69 -4.16
N LYS A 62 0.13 -2.22 -5.37
CA LYS A 62 0.77 -3.50 -5.70
C LYS A 62 1.99 -3.24 -6.58
N LEU A 63 3.13 -3.83 -6.22
CA LEU A 63 4.30 -3.91 -7.08
C LEU A 63 4.27 -5.23 -7.83
N ALA A 64 4.15 -5.21 -9.15
CA ALA A 64 4.16 -6.42 -9.96
C ALA A 64 5.46 -7.21 -9.80
N GLU A 65 5.45 -8.48 -10.18
CA GLU A 65 6.63 -9.35 -10.09
C GLU A 65 7.83 -8.84 -10.88
N ASP A 66 7.60 -8.05 -11.94
CA ASP A 66 8.65 -7.39 -12.72
C ASP A 66 9.47 -6.35 -11.93
N GLY A 67 9.03 -6.00 -10.72
CA GLY A 67 9.68 -5.03 -9.82
C GLY A 67 9.68 -3.60 -10.35
N ARG A 68 8.88 -3.31 -11.38
CA ARG A 68 8.89 -2.03 -12.10
C ARG A 68 7.50 -1.45 -12.27
N THR A 69 6.48 -2.29 -12.33
CA THR A 69 5.09 -1.87 -12.51
C THR A 69 4.39 -1.72 -11.16
N ILE A 70 3.88 -0.52 -10.89
CA ILE A 70 3.08 -0.22 -9.70
C ILE A 70 1.64 0.00 -10.12
N THR A 71 0.72 -0.71 -9.48
CA THR A 71 -0.72 -0.60 -9.75
C THR A 71 -1.45 -0.27 -8.46
N VAL A 72 -2.40 0.67 -8.53
CA VAL A 72 -3.32 0.99 -7.43
C VAL A 72 -4.65 0.33 -7.71
N ALA A 73 -5.20 -0.36 -6.71
CA ALA A 73 -6.50 -1.01 -6.77
C ALA A 73 -7.28 -0.76 -5.48
N GLU A 74 -8.61 -0.77 -5.58
CA GLU A 74 -9.46 -0.88 -4.41
C GLU A 74 -9.39 -2.31 -3.85
N PRO A 75 -9.53 -2.49 -2.52
CA PRO A 75 -9.65 -3.81 -1.95
C PRO A 75 -10.92 -4.53 -2.42
N ASP A 76 -10.75 -5.80 -2.72
CA ASP A 76 -11.77 -6.76 -3.13
C ASP A 76 -11.97 -7.85 -2.05
N GLU A 77 -12.79 -8.86 -2.34
CA GLU A 77 -13.03 -9.98 -1.43
C GLU A 77 -11.74 -10.76 -1.10
N ASP A 78 -10.84 -10.92 -2.07
CA ASP A 78 -9.56 -11.64 -1.90
C ASP A 78 -8.60 -10.88 -0.98
N THR A 79 -8.72 -9.56 -0.93
CA THR A 79 -7.91 -8.68 -0.08
C THR A 79 -8.66 -8.15 1.15
N LYS A 80 -9.85 -8.69 1.43
CA LYS A 80 -10.68 -8.30 2.56
C LYS A 80 -9.95 -8.44 3.90
N GLY A 81 -9.24 -9.56 4.10
CA GLY A 81 -8.50 -9.79 5.35
C GLY A 81 -7.44 -8.74 5.62
N LEU A 82 -6.83 -8.20 4.55
CA LEU A 82 -5.83 -7.14 4.65
C LEU A 82 -6.47 -5.79 4.99
N THR A 83 -7.66 -5.52 4.45
CA THR A 83 -8.46 -4.33 4.81
C THR A 83 -8.93 -4.40 6.26
N ASP A 84 -9.37 -5.56 6.73
CA ASP A 84 -9.76 -5.76 8.13
C ASP A 84 -8.57 -5.54 9.07
N PHE A 85 -7.39 -6.07 8.69
CA PHE A 85 -6.15 -5.83 9.41
C PHE A 85 -5.79 -4.34 9.45
N ALA A 86 -5.88 -3.64 8.32
CA ALA A 86 -5.61 -2.20 8.25
C ALA A 86 -6.56 -1.38 9.13
N ARG A 87 -7.85 -1.72 9.13
CA ARG A 87 -8.85 -1.09 10.00
C ARG A 87 -8.55 -1.34 11.48
N ALA A 88 -8.18 -2.55 11.84
CA ALA A 88 -7.78 -2.89 13.21
C ALA A 88 -6.52 -2.12 13.63
N PHE A 89 -5.53 -2.02 12.75
CA PHE A 89 -4.28 -1.28 12.98
C PHE A 89 -4.53 0.21 13.25
N VAL A 90 -5.36 0.85 12.41
CA VAL A 90 -5.77 2.25 12.60
C VAL A 90 -6.49 2.46 13.94
N ASN A 91 -7.39 1.54 14.30
CA ASN A 91 -8.11 1.59 15.58
C ASN A 91 -7.16 1.49 16.79
N VAL A 92 -6.07 0.74 16.69
CA VAL A 92 -5.04 0.67 17.74
C VAL A 92 -4.26 1.99 17.81
N LEU A 93 -3.81 2.52 16.67
CA LEU A 93 -3.06 3.78 16.64
C LEU A 93 -3.87 4.97 17.16
N THR A 94 -5.18 5.00 16.92
CA THR A 94 -6.06 6.10 17.38
C THR A 94 -6.34 6.05 18.88
N ARG A 95 -6.01 4.94 19.56
CA ARG A 95 -6.22 4.75 21.00
C ARG A 95 -4.96 4.98 21.85
N LEU A 96 -3.84 5.30 21.22
CA LEU A 96 -2.57 5.68 21.85
C LEU A 96 -2.45 7.20 21.92
#